data_AF-A0A1D6JPT0-F1
#
_entry.id   AF-A0A1D6JPT0-F1
#
_cell.length_a   1.000
_cell.length_b   1.000
_cell.length_c   1.000
_cell.angle_alpha   90.00
_cell.angle_beta   90.00
_cell.angle_gamma   90.00
#
_symmetry.space_group_name_H-M   'P 1'
#
loop_
_entity.id
_entity.type
_entity.pdbx_description
1 polymer ?
#
loop_
_entity_poly.entity_id
_entity_poly.type
_entity_poly.pdbx_seq_one_letter_code
_entity_poly.pdbx_strand_id
1 'polypeptide(L)'
;MYHGGTNFGRTAGGPFITTSYDYDAPIDEYGLIREPKHSHLKELHRAVKLCEQALVSVDPTITTLGTMQEAHVFRSPSGCAAFLANYNSNSHAKVVFNNEQYSLPPWSISILPDCKNVVFNSATVGVQTSQMQMWGDGATSMMWERYDEEVDSLAAAPLLTTTGLLEQLNVTRDSSDYLWYITSVDISPSENFLQGGGKPPSLSVQSAGHALHVFVNGQLQGSSYGTREDRRIKYNGNVNLRAGTNKIALLSVACGLPNVGVHYETWNTGVGGPVVLHGLNEGSRDLTWQTWSYQVGLKGEQMNLNSVEGSGSVEWMQGSLIAQKQQPLAWYKAYFETPSGDEPLALDMGSMGKGQVWINGQSIGRYWTAYADGDCKGCSYTGTFRAPKCQAGCGQPTQRWYHVPRSWLQPSRNLLVVLEELGGGDSSKIALAKRSVSSVCADVSEDHPNIKKWQIESYGEREHRRAKVHLRCAHGQSISAIRFASFGTPVGTCGNFQQGGCHSASSHAVLEKRCIGLQRCVVAISPDNFGGDPCPSVTKRVAVEAVCSPAA
;
A
#
# COMPACT_ATOMS: atom_id res chain seq x y z
N MET A 1 -1.74 -11.44 5.34
CA MET A 1 -0.34 -11.84 5.06
C MET A 1 0.49 -11.71 6.32
N TYR A 2 1.55 -12.51 6.48
CA TYR A 2 2.59 -12.24 7.51
C TYR A 2 3.66 -11.27 6.98
N HIS A 3 4.08 -11.47 5.74
CA HIS A 3 4.72 -10.49 4.87
C HIS A 3 3.94 -10.48 3.55
N GLY A 4 3.51 -9.31 3.11
CA GLY A 4 2.75 -9.15 1.87
C GLY A 4 3.65 -8.96 0.65
N GLY A 5 4.51 -7.94 0.70
CA GLY A 5 5.50 -7.65 -0.35
C GLY A 5 4.95 -6.78 -1.48
N THR A 6 5.41 -7.04 -2.70
CA THR A 6 5.16 -6.21 -3.89
C THR A 6 4.81 -7.12 -5.09
N ASN A 7 3.79 -6.72 -5.85
CA ASN A 7 3.43 -7.30 -7.15
C ASN A 7 4.37 -6.78 -8.25
N PHE A 8 5.60 -7.30 -8.30
CA PHE A 8 6.57 -6.95 -9.34
C PHE A 8 6.13 -7.41 -10.73
N GLY A 9 6.72 -6.82 -11.77
CA GLY A 9 6.35 -7.14 -13.14
C GLY A 9 4.93 -6.69 -13.52
N ARG A 10 4.42 -7.30 -14.58
CA ARG A 10 3.04 -7.10 -15.05
C ARG A 10 2.14 -8.32 -14.83
N THR A 11 2.71 -9.50 -14.63
CA THR A 11 1.94 -10.76 -14.48
C THR A 11 1.52 -11.05 -13.03
N ALA A 12 1.89 -10.19 -12.08
CA ALA A 12 1.44 -10.29 -10.69
C ALA A 12 0.24 -9.39 -10.42
N GLY A 13 -0.66 -9.85 -9.55
CA GLY A 13 -1.86 -9.12 -9.11
C GLY A 13 -3.01 -9.15 -10.11
N GLY A 14 -3.93 -8.19 -9.97
CA GLY A 14 -5.07 -7.97 -10.87
C GLY A 14 -6.44 -8.34 -10.31
N PRO A 15 -7.51 -7.81 -10.93
CA PRO A 15 -7.55 -6.55 -11.67
C PRO A 15 -7.58 -5.38 -10.67
N PHE A 16 -6.95 -4.25 -11.00
CA PHE A 16 -6.91 -3.04 -10.14
C PHE A 16 -6.31 -3.24 -8.74
N ILE A 17 -5.53 -4.30 -8.53
CA ILE A 17 -4.69 -4.44 -7.34
C ILE A 17 -3.44 -3.58 -7.54
N THR A 18 -3.10 -2.77 -6.53
CA THR A 18 -1.89 -1.94 -6.52
C THR A 18 -0.63 -2.79 -6.63
N THR A 19 0.47 -2.16 -7.04
CA THR A 19 1.79 -2.81 -7.04
C THR A 19 2.23 -3.14 -5.61
N SER A 20 1.93 -2.29 -4.63
CA SER A 20 2.09 -2.64 -3.22
C SER A 20 1.10 -3.75 -2.83
N TYR A 21 1.61 -4.76 -2.14
CA TYR A 21 0.81 -5.82 -1.52
C TYR A 21 1.05 -5.85 0.00
N ASP A 22 1.32 -4.69 0.61
CA ASP A 22 1.71 -4.52 2.03
C ASP A 22 0.77 -5.24 3.01
N TYR A 23 -0.54 -5.18 2.76
CA TYR A 23 -1.58 -5.84 3.56
C TYR A 23 -1.67 -5.40 5.04
N ASP A 24 -1.02 -4.30 5.41
CA ASP A 24 -0.76 -3.93 6.80
C ASP A 24 -0.16 -5.11 7.59
N ALA A 25 0.70 -5.88 6.93
CA ALA A 25 1.24 -7.12 7.47
C ALA A 25 2.25 -6.86 8.60
N PRO A 26 2.46 -7.82 9.52
CA PRO A 26 3.49 -7.73 10.56
C PRO A 26 4.89 -7.39 10.05
N ILE A 27 5.23 -7.82 8.84
CA ILE A 27 6.40 -7.37 8.10
C ILE A 27 5.88 -6.57 6.91
N ASP A 28 6.24 -5.29 6.84
CA ASP A 28 5.76 -4.39 5.81
C ASP A 28 6.26 -4.78 4.40
N GLU A 29 5.77 -4.10 3.36
CA GLU A 29 6.16 -4.32 1.97
C GLU A 29 7.68 -4.38 1.75
N TYR A 30 8.44 -3.62 2.54
CA TYR A 30 9.88 -3.43 2.38
C TYR A 30 10.71 -4.37 3.25
N GLY A 31 10.07 -5.31 3.95
CA GLY A 31 10.74 -6.26 4.83
C GLY A 31 11.03 -5.72 6.23
N LEU A 32 10.51 -4.53 6.59
CA LEU A 32 10.70 -3.96 7.92
C LEU A 32 9.63 -4.47 8.89
N ILE A 33 10.02 -4.62 10.16
CA ILE A 33 9.09 -5.01 11.23
C ILE A 33 8.08 -3.88 11.47
N ARG A 34 6.79 -4.20 11.31
CA ARG A 34 5.69 -3.28 11.59
C ARG A 34 5.28 -3.37 13.06
N GLU A 35 5.81 -2.44 13.84
CA GLU A 35 5.45 -2.31 15.24
C GLU A 35 4.23 -1.41 15.46
N PRO A 36 3.31 -1.75 16.38
CA PRO A 36 3.44 -2.80 17.40
C PRO A 36 2.91 -4.17 16.95
N LYS A 37 2.29 -4.26 15.77
CA LYS A 37 1.56 -5.45 15.31
C LYS A 37 2.41 -6.71 15.38
N HIS A 38 3.62 -6.65 14.85
CA HIS A 38 4.53 -7.80 14.85
C HIS A 38 4.88 -8.27 16.26
N SER A 39 5.38 -7.38 17.14
CA SER A 39 5.82 -7.82 18.46
C SER A 39 4.65 -8.15 19.39
N HIS A 40 3.49 -7.51 19.24
CA HIS A 40 2.28 -7.90 19.96
C HIS A 40 1.81 -9.31 19.58
N LEU A 41 1.82 -9.64 18.28
CA LEU A 41 1.51 -11.01 17.82
C LEU A 41 2.59 -12.01 18.26
N LYS A 42 3.86 -11.61 18.31
CA LYS A 42 4.93 -12.44 18.85
C LYS A 42 4.72 -12.74 20.34
N GLU A 43 4.26 -11.77 21.12
CA GLU A 43 3.91 -11.98 22.55
C GLU A 43 2.68 -12.88 22.70
N LEU A 44 1.66 -12.71 21.86
CA LEU A 44 0.54 -13.65 21.76
C LEU A 44 1.02 -15.09 21.49
N HIS A 45 1.87 -15.29 20.48
CA HIS A 45 2.40 -16.62 20.16
C HIS A 45 3.17 -17.22 21.32
N ARG A 46 3.96 -16.41 22.05
CA ARG A 46 4.65 -16.88 23.26
C ARG A 46 3.65 -17.31 24.34
N ALA A 47 2.59 -16.55 24.57
CA ALA A 47 1.56 -16.90 25.53
C ALA A 47 0.84 -18.21 25.15
N VAL A 48 0.48 -18.37 23.88
CA VAL A 48 -0.13 -19.61 23.37
C VAL A 48 0.82 -20.79 23.52
N LYS A 49 2.12 -20.61 23.27
CA LYS A 49 3.13 -21.66 23.47
C LYS A 49 3.30 -22.07 24.92
N LEU A 50 3.16 -21.14 25.87
CA LEU A 50 3.11 -21.51 27.30
C LEU A 50 1.89 -22.37 27.64
N CYS A 51 0.77 -22.19 26.94
CA CYS A 51 -0.45 -22.99 27.11
C CYS A 51 -0.43 -24.33 26.35
N GLU A 52 0.58 -24.60 25.51
CA GLU A 52 0.57 -25.67 24.50
C GLU A 52 0.25 -27.05 25.09
N GLN A 53 0.88 -27.43 26.20
CA GLN A 53 0.65 -28.74 26.84
C GLN A 53 -0.82 -28.93 27.26
N ALA A 54 -1.46 -27.90 27.83
CA ALA A 54 -2.87 -27.98 28.21
C ALA A 54 -3.80 -27.97 26.99
N LEU A 55 -3.51 -27.12 26.00
CA LEU A 55 -4.31 -26.96 24.78
C LEU A 55 -4.41 -28.23 23.95
N VAL A 56 -3.32 -29.01 23.84
CA VAL A 56 -3.30 -30.24 23.03
C VAL A 56 -3.79 -31.49 23.79
N SER A 57 -4.06 -31.37 25.09
CA SER A 57 -4.41 -32.51 25.93
C SER A 57 -5.92 -32.70 26.10
N VAL A 58 -6.70 -31.62 26.01
CA VAL A 58 -8.16 -31.63 26.30
C VAL A 58 -8.88 -30.54 25.51
N ASP A 59 -10.18 -30.70 25.33
CA ASP A 59 -11.08 -29.61 24.91
C ASP A 59 -11.37 -28.63 26.06
N PRO A 60 -11.69 -27.36 25.77
CA PRO A 60 -11.96 -26.38 26.82
C PRO A 60 -13.32 -26.63 27.48
N THR A 61 -13.36 -26.48 28.81
CA THR A 61 -14.61 -26.26 29.54
C THR A 61 -14.92 -24.77 29.56
N ILE A 62 -16.12 -24.39 29.10
CA ILE A 62 -16.57 -22.99 29.06
C ILE A 62 -17.34 -22.67 30.34
N THR A 63 -16.96 -21.60 31.02
CA THR A 63 -17.64 -21.09 32.23
C THR A 63 -18.04 -19.64 32.03
N THR A 64 -19.30 -19.32 32.27
CA THR A 64 -19.79 -17.94 32.25
C THR A 64 -19.26 -17.16 33.46
N LEU A 65 -18.59 -16.03 33.21
CA LEU A 65 -18.08 -15.12 34.24
C LEU A 65 -18.96 -13.88 34.42
N GLY A 66 -19.82 -13.60 33.44
CA GLY A 66 -20.72 -12.45 33.40
C GLY A 66 -21.54 -12.45 32.11
N THR A 67 -22.35 -11.42 31.90
CA THR A 67 -23.27 -11.34 30.75
C THR A 67 -22.57 -11.42 29.39
N MET A 68 -21.34 -10.89 29.29
CA MET A 68 -20.54 -10.90 28.06
C MET A 68 -19.11 -11.39 28.31
N GLN A 69 -18.92 -12.17 29.39
CA GLN A 69 -17.61 -12.63 29.83
C GLN A 69 -17.62 -14.13 30.04
N GLU A 70 -16.58 -14.79 29.56
CA GLU A 70 -16.40 -16.24 29.63
C GLU A 70 -14.97 -16.59 30.03
N ALA A 71 -14.82 -17.73 30.71
CA ALA A 71 -13.56 -18.43 30.85
C ALA A 71 -13.60 -19.69 29.99
N HIS A 72 -12.58 -19.86 29.15
CA HIS A 72 -12.32 -21.10 28.41
C HIS A 72 -11.15 -21.79 29.09
N VAL A 73 -11.40 -22.92 29.76
CA VAL A 73 -10.44 -23.57 30.65
C VAL A 73 -10.03 -24.94 30.11
N PHE A 74 -8.74 -25.08 29.82
CA PHE A 74 -8.10 -26.33 29.44
C PHE A 74 -7.42 -26.90 30.68
N ARG A 75 -8.00 -27.94 31.28
CA ARG A 75 -7.46 -28.55 32.50
C ARG A 75 -7.26 -30.04 32.30
N SER A 76 -6.03 -30.50 32.50
CA SER A 76 -5.66 -31.90 32.43
C SER A 76 -4.59 -32.21 33.50
N PRO A 77 -4.23 -33.49 33.71
CA PRO A 77 -3.11 -33.84 34.60
C PRO A 77 -1.76 -33.23 34.18
N SER A 78 -1.58 -32.87 32.90
CA SER A 78 -0.34 -32.29 32.37
C SER A 78 -0.25 -30.76 32.52
N GLY A 79 -1.34 -30.07 32.88
CA GLY A 79 -1.33 -28.62 33.08
C GLY A 79 -2.71 -27.97 33.05
N CYS A 80 -2.75 -26.65 33.30
CA CYS A 80 -3.97 -25.85 33.25
C CYS A 80 -3.73 -24.55 32.51
N ALA A 81 -4.48 -24.28 31.45
CA ALA A 81 -4.51 -22.97 30.79
C ALA A 81 -5.92 -22.39 30.77
N ALA A 82 -6.06 -21.08 30.95
CA ALA A 82 -7.34 -20.38 30.89
C ALA A 82 -7.28 -19.15 29.98
N PHE A 83 -8.37 -18.90 29.27
CA PHE A 83 -8.58 -17.71 28.45
C PHE A 83 -9.82 -16.98 28.98
N LEU A 84 -9.63 -15.77 29.52
CA LEU A 84 -10.69 -14.95 30.08
C LEU A 84 -11.10 -13.89 29.05
N ALA A 85 -12.28 -14.04 28.47
CA ALA A 85 -12.78 -13.20 27.38
C ALA A 85 -13.75 -12.14 27.89
N ASN A 86 -13.65 -10.93 27.32
CA ASN A 86 -14.66 -9.88 27.42
C ASN A 86 -15.11 -9.48 26.01
N TYR A 87 -16.32 -9.89 25.63
CA TYR A 87 -16.89 -9.57 24.33
C TYR A 87 -17.60 -8.21 24.30
N ASN A 88 -17.70 -7.50 25.43
CA ASN A 88 -18.23 -6.13 25.45
C ASN A 88 -17.22 -5.19 24.76
N SER A 89 -17.64 -4.51 23.70
CA SER A 89 -16.78 -3.60 22.93
C SER A 89 -16.66 -2.19 23.50
N ASN A 90 -17.43 -1.86 24.54
CA ASN A 90 -17.58 -0.50 25.06
C ASN A 90 -17.04 -0.34 26.49
N SER A 91 -17.02 -1.39 27.30
CA SER A 91 -16.65 -1.28 28.71
C SER A 91 -15.71 -2.36 29.21
N HIS A 92 -14.86 -1.96 30.15
CA HIS A 92 -14.07 -2.88 30.96
C HIS A 92 -15.00 -3.79 31.77
N ALA A 93 -14.54 -5.00 32.06
CA ALA A 93 -15.18 -5.92 32.98
C ALA A 93 -14.25 -6.28 34.14
N LYS A 94 -14.79 -6.43 35.34
CA LYS A 94 -14.10 -7.04 36.48
C LYS A 94 -14.75 -8.41 36.72
N VAL A 95 -13.96 -9.47 36.61
CA VAL A 95 -14.44 -10.86 36.75
C VAL A 95 -13.69 -11.57 37.87
N VAL A 96 -14.34 -12.56 38.48
CA VAL A 96 -13.70 -13.44 39.47
C VAL A 96 -13.48 -14.80 38.84
N PHE A 97 -12.24 -15.29 38.86
CA PHE A 97 -11.86 -16.60 38.33
C PHE A 97 -10.85 -17.25 39.29
N ASN A 98 -11.10 -18.50 39.71
CA ASN A 98 -10.27 -19.21 40.71
C ASN A 98 -9.97 -18.36 41.97
N ASN A 99 -10.99 -17.66 42.49
CA ASN A 99 -10.91 -16.76 43.65
C ASN A 99 -9.97 -15.55 43.50
N GLU A 100 -9.52 -15.23 42.29
CA GLU A 100 -8.77 -14.01 41.98
C GLU A 100 -9.60 -13.08 41.08
N GLN A 101 -9.38 -11.77 41.22
CA GLN A 101 -10.07 -10.74 40.46
C GLN A 101 -9.23 -10.30 39.26
N TYR A 102 -9.83 -10.29 38.08
CA TYR A 102 -9.18 -9.86 36.84
C TYR A 102 -9.95 -8.70 36.22
N SER A 103 -9.21 -7.71 35.69
CA SER A 103 -9.79 -6.66 34.85
C SER A 103 -9.55 -6.99 33.38
N LEU A 104 -10.62 -7.01 32.60
CA LEU A 104 -10.58 -7.29 31.17
C LEU A 104 -10.95 -6.02 30.40
N PRO A 105 -10.06 -5.47 29.56
CA PRO A 105 -10.40 -4.39 28.63
C PRO A 105 -11.57 -4.76 27.70
N PRO A 106 -12.25 -3.77 27.11
CA PRO A 106 -13.26 -4.03 26.10
C PRO A 106 -12.69 -4.86 24.94
N TRP A 107 -13.47 -5.78 24.39
CA TRP A 107 -13.12 -6.57 23.21
C TRP A 107 -11.74 -7.26 23.33
N SER A 108 -11.51 -7.96 24.45
CA SER A 108 -10.19 -8.53 24.75
C SER A 108 -10.24 -9.92 25.39
N ILE A 109 -9.10 -10.62 25.31
CA ILE A 109 -8.88 -11.91 25.96
C ILE A 109 -7.57 -11.83 26.75
N SER A 110 -7.62 -12.20 28.04
CA SER A 110 -6.44 -12.46 28.87
C SER A 110 -6.07 -13.94 28.85
N ILE A 111 -4.77 -14.26 28.72
CA ILE A 111 -4.24 -15.62 28.65
C ILE A 111 -3.49 -15.94 29.94
N LEU A 112 -3.85 -17.06 30.58
CA LEU A 112 -3.29 -17.56 31.84
C LEU A 112 -2.77 -18.99 31.64
N PRO A 113 -1.47 -19.21 31.37
CA PRO A 113 -0.92 -20.54 31.06
C PRO A 113 -0.88 -21.52 32.23
N ASP A 114 -1.17 -21.03 33.44
CA ASP A 114 -1.25 -21.78 34.69
C ASP A 114 -2.63 -21.61 35.37
N CYS A 115 -3.62 -21.07 34.65
CA CYS A 115 -4.94 -20.69 35.17
C CYS A 115 -4.92 -19.68 36.33
N LYS A 116 -3.83 -18.92 36.50
CA LYS A 116 -3.67 -17.95 37.58
C LYS A 116 -3.01 -16.63 37.15
N ASN A 117 -1.87 -16.67 36.48
CA ASN A 117 -1.12 -15.45 36.14
C ASN A 117 -1.41 -15.02 34.69
N VAL A 118 -1.89 -13.79 34.51
CA VAL A 118 -2.06 -13.21 33.16
C VAL A 118 -0.69 -12.91 32.57
N VAL A 119 -0.38 -13.55 31.45
CA VAL A 119 0.87 -13.34 30.72
C VAL A 119 0.71 -12.46 29.48
N PHE A 120 -0.53 -12.31 29.01
CA PHE A 120 -0.87 -11.56 27.81
C PHE A 120 -2.33 -11.14 27.87
N ASN A 121 -2.65 -9.94 27.40
CA ASN A 121 -4.01 -9.54 27.05
C ASN A 121 -4.01 -8.93 25.65
N SER A 122 -5.00 -9.32 24.82
CA SER A 122 -5.03 -8.92 23.41
C SER A 122 -5.18 -7.41 23.16
N ALA A 123 -5.69 -6.65 24.14
CA ALA A 123 -5.87 -5.19 24.06
C ALA A 123 -4.80 -4.40 24.84
N THR A 124 -3.94 -5.07 25.62
CA THR A 124 -2.87 -4.42 26.39
C THR A 124 -1.55 -4.52 25.63
N VAL A 125 -1.27 -3.52 24.79
CA VAL A 125 -0.05 -3.45 23.97
C VAL A 125 1.11 -2.91 24.82
N GLY A 126 2.08 -3.76 25.16
CA GLY A 126 3.27 -3.38 25.95
C GLY A 126 4.54 -3.12 25.15
N VAL A 127 4.47 -3.28 23.83
CA VAL A 127 5.60 -3.10 22.91
C VAL A 127 5.59 -1.69 22.31
N GLN A 128 6.75 -1.27 21.79
CA GLN A 128 6.84 0.03 21.11
C GLN A 128 5.98 0.05 19.84
N THR A 129 5.57 1.24 19.40
CA THR A 129 5.03 1.52 18.07
C THR A 129 6.11 2.26 17.28
N SER A 130 6.27 1.98 15.99
CA SER A 130 7.24 2.68 15.13
C SER A 130 6.52 3.42 14.02
N GLN A 131 6.85 4.70 13.84
CA GLN A 131 6.41 5.50 12.70
C GLN A 131 7.46 5.43 11.61
N MET A 132 7.04 4.94 10.43
CA MET A 132 7.90 4.83 9.26
C MET A 132 7.73 6.06 8.38
N GLN A 133 8.83 6.51 7.77
CA GLN A 133 8.83 7.63 6.84
C GLN A 133 9.69 7.30 5.62
N MET A 134 9.30 7.88 4.49
CA MET A 134 10.11 7.91 3.28
C MET A 134 10.93 9.21 3.28
N TRP A 135 12.24 9.08 3.39
CA TRP A 135 13.18 10.19 3.36
C TRP A 135 13.76 10.31 1.95
N GLY A 136 13.63 11.48 1.33
CA GLY A 136 14.32 11.74 0.08
C GLY A 136 15.84 11.64 0.28
N ASP A 137 16.55 11.05 -0.67
CA ASP A 137 18.00 10.82 -0.58
C ASP A 137 18.87 12.10 -0.74
N GLY A 138 18.29 13.29 -0.55
CA GLY A 138 19.05 14.53 -0.43
C GLY A 138 19.69 15.11 -1.70
N ALA A 139 19.88 14.35 -2.79
CA ALA A 139 19.93 14.77 -4.21
C ALA A 139 20.72 13.78 -5.09
N THR A 140 20.13 13.41 -6.22
CA THR A 140 20.81 13.46 -7.53
C THR A 140 19.75 13.86 -8.55
N SER A 141 19.96 14.98 -9.25
CA SER A 141 19.11 15.35 -10.39
C SER A 141 19.32 14.30 -11.47
N MET A 142 18.32 13.45 -11.68
CA MET A 142 18.34 12.51 -12.78
C MET A 142 18.26 13.29 -14.10
N MET A 143 19.23 13.06 -14.98
CA MET A 143 19.20 13.63 -16.32
C MET A 143 18.31 12.74 -17.18
N TRP A 144 17.10 13.22 -17.44
CA TRP A 144 16.10 12.48 -18.18
C TRP A 144 16.27 12.65 -19.68
N GLU A 145 15.96 11.57 -20.40
CA GLU A 145 15.78 11.55 -21.84
C GLU A 145 14.39 11.00 -22.16
N ARG A 146 13.80 11.39 -23.30
CA ARG A 146 12.42 11.03 -23.67
C ARG A 146 12.32 10.49 -25.10
N TYR A 147 11.50 9.47 -25.30
CA TYR A 147 11.07 8.95 -26.60
C TYR A 147 9.53 8.92 -26.65
N ASP A 148 8.94 9.47 -27.71
CA ASP A 148 7.48 9.50 -27.91
C ASP A 148 7.05 8.25 -28.70
N GLU A 149 6.00 7.54 -28.26
CA GLU A 149 5.42 6.46 -29.06
C GLU A 149 4.80 6.96 -30.36
N GLU A 150 5.10 6.29 -31.46
CA GLU A 150 4.68 6.69 -32.80
C GLU A 150 3.29 6.12 -33.18
N VAL A 151 2.23 6.77 -32.69
CA VAL A 151 0.83 6.35 -32.96
C VAL A 151 0.44 6.50 -34.45
N ASP A 152 1.02 7.49 -35.14
CA ASP A 152 0.70 7.76 -36.56
C ASP A 152 1.09 6.61 -37.48
N SER A 153 2.23 5.96 -37.21
CA SER A 153 2.78 4.87 -38.01
C SER A 153 2.08 3.52 -37.82
N LEU A 154 1.19 3.40 -36.82
CA LEU A 154 0.50 2.14 -36.53
C LEU A 154 -0.23 1.58 -37.76
N ALA A 155 -0.25 0.25 -37.92
CA ALA A 155 -0.89 -0.42 -39.05
C ALA A 155 -0.36 -0.03 -40.46
N ALA A 156 0.87 0.47 -40.59
CA ALA A 156 1.53 0.58 -41.91
C ALA A 156 1.73 -0.80 -42.58
N ALA A 157 1.81 -1.88 -41.79
CA ALA A 157 1.76 -3.27 -42.23
C ALA A 157 1.10 -4.14 -41.13
N PRO A 158 -0.24 -4.22 -41.06
CA PRO A 158 -0.93 -4.91 -39.98
C PRO A 158 -0.74 -6.42 -40.09
N LEU A 159 -0.28 -7.06 -38.99
CA LEU A 159 -0.08 -8.51 -38.92
C LEU A 159 -1.39 -9.29 -38.77
N LEU A 160 -2.46 -8.65 -38.29
CA LEU A 160 -3.76 -9.25 -38.07
C LEU A 160 -4.88 -8.26 -38.42
N THR A 161 -5.79 -8.67 -39.30
CA THR A 161 -7.03 -7.96 -39.63
C THR A 161 -8.21 -8.91 -39.58
N THR A 162 -9.36 -8.42 -39.13
CA THR A 162 -10.62 -9.17 -39.19
C THR A 162 -11.82 -8.23 -39.30
N THR A 163 -12.92 -8.73 -39.84
CA THR A 163 -14.22 -8.08 -39.69
C THR A 163 -14.71 -8.30 -38.25
N GLY A 164 -15.10 -7.23 -37.57
CA GLY A 164 -15.55 -7.30 -36.17
C GLY A 164 -14.45 -7.10 -35.13
N LEU A 165 -14.88 -7.09 -33.87
CA LEU A 165 -14.03 -6.86 -32.71
C LEU A 165 -13.60 -8.18 -32.04
N LEU A 166 -12.30 -8.31 -31.76
CA LEU A 166 -11.73 -9.45 -31.04
C LEU A 166 -11.52 -9.12 -29.55
N GLU A 167 -11.73 -10.10 -28.69
CA GLU A 167 -11.46 -10.00 -27.25
C GLU A 167 -9.95 -9.88 -26.98
N GLN A 168 -9.55 -9.01 -26.05
CA GLN A 168 -8.15 -8.62 -25.85
C GLN A 168 -7.27 -9.78 -25.36
N LEU A 169 -7.72 -10.58 -24.40
CA LEU A 169 -6.92 -11.69 -23.86
C LEU A 169 -6.69 -12.78 -24.91
N ASN A 170 -7.66 -13.03 -25.78
CA ASN A 170 -7.55 -13.98 -26.89
C ASN A 170 -6.48 -13.55 -27.91
N VAL A 171 -6.36 -12.25 -28.20
CA VAL A 171 -5.36 -11.72 -29.13
C VAL A 171 -3.98 -11.59 -28.48
N THR A 172 -3.92 -11.00 -27.29
CA THR A 172 -2.65 -10.70 -26.60
C THR A 172 -2.04 -11.91 -25.92
N ARG A 173 -2.83 -12.92 -25.53
CA ARG A 173 -2.40 -14.02 -24.65
C ARG A 173 -1.69 -13.52 -23.38
N ASP A 174 -2.08 -12.35 -22.89
CA ASP A 174 -1.46 -11.63 -21.77
C ASP A 174 0.04 -11.32 -21.97
N SER A 175 0.55 -11.30 -23.21
CA SER A 175 1.95 -10.97 -23.48
C SER A 175 2.26 -9.47 -23.31
N SER A 176 1.24 -8.61 -23.34
CA SER A 176 1.31 -7.18 -23.04
C SER A 176 -0.01 -6.73 -22.42
N ASP A 177 0.03 -5.65 -21.62
CA ASP A 177 -1.17 -4.98 -21.13
C ASP A 177 -1.92 -4.27 -22.26
N TYR A 178 -1.27 -4.01 -23.39
CA TYR A 178 -1.72 -3.10 -24.44
C TYR A 178 -2.18 -3.86 -25.69
N LEU A 179 -3.36 -3.52 -26.20
CA LEU A 179 -3.85 -3.94 -27.51
C LEU A 179 -4.43 -2.75 -28.27
N TRP A 180 -3.89 -2.52 -29.47
CA TRP A 180 -4.43 -1.55 -30.41
C TRP A 180 -5.55 -2.17 -31.25
N TYR A 181 -6.69 -1.48 -31.31
CA TYR A 181 -7.78 -1.72 -32.25
C TYR A 181 -7.82 -0.55 -33.23
N ILE A 182 -7.56 -0.80 -34.51
CA ILE A 182 -7.38 0.26 -35.51
C ILE A 182 -8.37 0.07 -36.64
N THR A 183 -9.10 1.13 -36.99
CA THR A 183 -9.97 1.17 -38.16
C THR A 183 -9.81 2.50 -38.89
N SER A 184 -10.29 2.54 -40.13
CA SER A 184 -10.38 3.77 -40.91
C SER A 184 -11.84 4.13 -41.16
N VAL A 185 -12.11 5.43 -41.24
CA VAL A 185 -13.43 5.98 -41.57
C VAL A 185 -13.27 7.08 -42.61
N ASP A 186 -13.94 6.93 -43.74
CA ASP A 186 -14.00 7.96 -44.76
C ASP A 186 -15.13 8.96 -44.46
N ILE A 187 -14.76 10.24 -44.51
CA ILE A 187 -15.61 11.38 -44.19
C ILE A 187 -15.77 12.22 -45.45
N SER A 188 -17.02 12.45 -45.86
CA SER A 188 -17.32 13.26 -47.04
C SER A 188 -16.90 14.72 -46.81
N PRO A 189 -16.30 15.40 -47.80
CA PRO A 189 -16.08 16.85 -47.73
C PRO A 189 -17.38 17.67 -47.57
N SER A 190 -18.54 17.07 -47.85
CA SER A 190 -19.87 17.70 -47.70
C SER A 190 -20.47 17.55 -46.30
N GLU A 191 -19.75 17.00 -45.32
CA GLU A 191 -20.23 16.87 -43.95
C GLU A 191 -20.48 18.23 -43.30
N ASN A 192 -21.65 18.39 -42.67
CA ASN A 192 -22.08 19.69 -42.12
C ASN A 192 -21.13 20.23 -41.04
N PHE A 193 -20.51 19.33 -40.25
CA PHE A 193 -19.54 19.72 -39.22
C PHE A 193 -18.23 20.29 -39.80
N LEU A 194 -17.87 19.93 -41.05
CA LEU A 194 -16.71 20.50 -41.73
C LEU A 194 -17.00 21.89 -42.32
N GLN A 195 -18.27 22.17 -42.62
CA GLN A 195 -18.70 23.45 -43.21
C GLN A 195 -18.99 24.54 -42.17
N GLY A 196 -18.67 24.30 -40.89
CA GLY A 196 -18.91 25.25 -39.80
C GLY A 196 -20.38 25.35 -39.35
N GLY A 197 -21.27 24.49 -39.89
CA GLY A 197 -22.72 24.53 -39.65
C GLY A 197 -23.28 23.38 -38.80
N GLY A 198 -22.44 22.53 -38.20
CA GLY A 198 -22.87 21.33 -37.46
C GLY A 198 -22.23 21.17 -36.08
N LYS A 199 -22.82 20.31 -35.24
CA LYS A 199 -22.17 19.87 -33.99
C LYS A 199 -20.93 19.03 -34.32
N PRO A 200 -19.85 19.10 -33.52
CA PRO A 200 -18.70 18.22 -33.72
C PRO A 200 -19.15 16.75 -33.60
N PRO A 201 -18.61 15.86 -34.44
CA PRO A 201 -18.92 14.44 -34.35
C PRO A 201 -18.39 13.87 -33.04
N SER A 202 -19.05 12.85 -32.51
CA SER A 202 -18.64 12.19 -31.27
C SER A 202 -18.51 10.68 -31.46
N LEU A 203 -17.56 10.07 -30.76
CA LEU A 203 -17.32 8.64 -30.79
C LEU A 203 -17.75 8.02 -29.46
N SER A 204 -18.62 7.01 -29.55
CA SER A 204 -19.00 6.14 -28.44
C SER A 204 -18.26 4.81 -28.55
N VAL A 205 -17.58 4.39 -27.50
CA VAL A 205 -16.87 3.09 -27.45
C VAL A 205 -17.25 2.36 -26.17
N GLN A 206 -17.69 1.10 -26.31
CA GLN A 206 -17.87 0.20 -25.17
C GLN A 206 -16.74 -0.84 -25.11
N SER A 207 -16.17 -1.00 -23.91
CA SER A 207 -15.10 -1.95 -23.62
C SER A 207 -15.42 -2.72 -22.34
N ALA A 208 -15.01 -3.99 -22.29
CA ALA A 208 -15.10 -4.82 -21.10
C ALA A 208 -14.04 -4.46 -20.04
N GLY A 209 -13.11 -3.54 -20.35
CA GLY A 209 -12.11 -3.02 -19.43
C GLY A 209 -10.68 -3.13 -19.97
N HIS A 210 -9.66 -2.64 -19.25
CA HIS A 210 -9.73 -1.96 -17.94
C HIS A 210 -9.42 -0.45 -18.03
N ALA A 211 -8.72 -0.01 -19.08
CA ALA A 211 -8.67 1.38 -19.51
C ALA A 211 -8.70 1.46 -21.05
N LEU A 212 -9.05 2.63 -21.57
CA LEU A 212 -9.18 2.91 -22.99
C LEU A 212 -8.65 4.31 -23.29
N HIS A 213 -7.79 4.42 -24.31
CA HIS A 213 -7.37 5.69 -24.90
C HIS A 213 -7.79 5.75 -26.36
N VAL A 214 -8.42 6.85 -26.75
CA VAL A 214 -8.97 7.04 -28.10
C VAL A 214 -8.09 8.01 -28.87
N PHE A 215 -7.46 7.54 -29.94
CA PHE A 215 -6.66 8.35 -30.84
C PHE A 215 -7.36 8.50 -32.19
N VAL A 216 -7.32 9.70 -32.75
CA VAL A 216 -7.80 10.00 -34.10
C VAL A 216 -6.68 10.72 -34.83
N ASN A 217 -6.26 10.17 -35.97
CA ASN A 217 -5.15 10.69 -36.78
C ASN A 217 -3.90 10.99 -35.92
N GLY A 218 -3.52 10.04 -35.06
CA GLY A 218 -2.36 10.15 -34.17
C GLY A 218 -2.56 10.96 -32.89
N GLN A 219 -3.65 11.73 -32.79
CA GLN A 219 -3.88 12.62 -31.65
C GLN A 219 -4.86 12.03 -30.65
N LEU A 220 -4.49 12.06 -29.36
CA LEU A 220 -5.37 11.64 -28.27
C LEU A 220 -6.61 12.56 -28.22
N GLN A 221 -7.79 11.95 -28.29
CA GLN A 221 -9.08 12.63 -28.16
C GLN A 221 -9.63 12.53 -26.72
N GLY A 222 -9.32 11.44 -26.02
CA GLY A 222 -9.74 11.24 -24.63
C GLY A 222 -9.45 9.85 -24.11
N SER A 223 -9.65 9.67 -22.80
CA SER A 223 -9.39 8.43 -22.08
C SER A 223 -10.55 8.10 -21.15
N SER A 224 -10.73 6.81 -20.84
CA SER A 224 -11.68 6.35 -19.83
C SER A 224 -11.16 5.07 -19.18
N TYR A 225 -11.51 4.83 -17.91
CA TYR A 225 -11.05 3.67 -17.14
C TYR A 225 -12.14 3.20 -16.18
N GLY A 226 -12.12 1.90 -15.88
CA GLY A 226 -13.02 1.29 -14.90
C GLY A 226 -12.48 1.37 -13.47
N THR A 227 -13.13 0.66 -12.57
CA THR A 227 -12.68 0.42 -11.20
C THR A 227 -12.55 -1.08 -10.93
N ARG A 228 -12.13 -1.44 -9.71
CA ARG A 228 -12.09 -2.83 -9.26
C ARG A 228 -13.49 -3.47 -9.27
N GLU A 229 -14.51 -2.70 -8.90
CA GLU A 229 -15.91 -3.14 -8.83
C GLU A 229 -16.58 -3.15 -10.21
N ASP A 230 -16.47 -2.05 -10.96
CA ASP A 230 -17.02 -1.93 -12.31
C ASP A 230 -15.90 -1.74 -13.34
N ARG A 231 -15.50 -2.85 -13.94
CA ARG A 231 -14.40 -2.91 -14.90
C ARG A 231 -14.79 -2.42 -16.29
N ARG A 232 -16.08 -2.39 -16.61
CA ARG A 232 -16.57 -2.03 -17.95
C ARG A 232 -16.43 -0.54 -18.16
N ILE A 233 -16.19 -0.16 -19.41
CA ILE A 233 -15.94 1.23 -19.80
C ILE A 233 -16.90 1.61 -20.90
N LYS A 234 -17.45 2.82 -20.77
CA LYS A 234 -18.11 3.52 -21.85
C LYS A 234 -17.42 4.87 -22.05
N TYR A 235 -16.79 5.04 -23.19
CA TYR A 235 -16.28 6.32 -23.65
C TYR A 235 -17.34 7.00 -24.52
N ASN A 236 -17.56 8.30 -24.33
CA ASN A 236 -18.30 9.15 -25.24
C ASN A 236 -17.64 10.53 -25.25
N GLY A 237 -17.07 10.92 -26.40
CA GLY A 237 -16.36 12.19 -26.52
C GLY A 237 -16.33 12.69 -27.95
N ASN A 238 -16.19 14.00 -28.11
CA ASN A 238 -16.03 14.62 -29.42
C ASN A 238 -14.72 14.16 -30.06
N VAL A 239 -14.71 14.05 -31.39
CA VAL A 239 -13.53 13.64 -32.16
C VAL A 239 -13.27 14.62 -33.30
N ASN A 240 -11.99 14.94 -33.52
CA ASN A 240 -11.57 15.81 -34.60
C ASN A 240 -11.33 15.02 -35.88
N LEU A 241 -12.31 15.04 -36.78
CA LEU A 241 -12.24 14.39 -38.10
C LEU A 241 -11.98 15.42 -39.20
N ARG A 242 -11.25 15.01 -40.25
CA ARG A 242 -11.00 15.78 -41.47
C ARG A 242 -11.70 15.16 -42.68
N ALA A 243 -11.84 15.89 -43.77
CA ALA A 243 -12.30 15.31 -45.04
C ALA A 243 -11.37 14.17 -45.51
N GLY A 244 -11.95 13.14 -46.10
CA GLY A 244 -11.23 11.94 -46.55
C GLY A 244 -11.06 10.90 -45.44
N THR A 245 -10.01 10.09 -45.55
CA THR A 245 -9.76 8.98 -44.64
C THR A 245 -9.22 9.45 -43.30
N ASN A 246 -9.89 9.04 -42.22
CA ASN A 246 -9.47 9.25 -40.84
C ASN A 246 -9.13 7.91 -40.21
N LYS A 247 -8.03 7.86 -39.47
CA LYS A 247 -7.62 6.68 -38.72
C LYS A 247 -8.08 6.81 -37.28
N ILE A 248 -8.85 5.84 -36.81
CA ILE A 248 -9.27 5.70 -35.40
C ILE A 248 -8.44 4.57 -34.81
N ALA A 249 -7.65 4.86 -33.79
CA ALA A 249 -6.86 3.88 -33.05
C ALA A 249 -7.28 3.89 -31.58
N LEU A 250 -7.76 2.76 -31.10
CA LEU A 250 -8.19 2.57 -29.72
C LEU A 250 -7.13 1.74 -29.00
N LEU A 251 -6.48 2.32 -27.99
CA LEU A 251 -5.57 1.59 -27.13
C LEU A 251 -6.34 1.04 -25.94
N SER A 252 -6.55 -0.27 -25.93
CA SER A 252 -7.15 -0.99 -24.82
C SER A 252 -6.07 -1.46 -23.85
N VAL A 253 -6.29 -1.27 -22.55
CA VAL A 253 -5.30 -1.57 -21.51
C VAL A 253 -5.87 -2.52 -20.46
N ALA A 254 -5.18 -3.64 -20.20
CA ALA A 254 -5.51 -4.58 -19.14
C ALA A 254 -4.70 -4.29 -17.87
N CYS A 255 -5.36 -3.84 -16.80
CA CYS A 255 -4.74 -3.56 -15.51
C CYS A 255 -4.69 -4.80 -14.58
N GLY A 256 -4.10 -5.89 -15.09
CA GLY A 256 -4.13 -7.22 -14.47
C GLY A 256 -5.45 -7.97 -14.74
N LEU A 257 -5.45 -9.29 -14.59
CA LEU A 257 -6.59 -10.15 -14.92
C LEU A 257 -7.45 -10.50 -13.70
N PRO A 258 -8.74 -10.86 -13.91
CA PRO A 258 -9.62 -11.36 -12.84
C PRO A 258 -9.03 -12.54 -12.06
N ASN A 259 -9.16 -12.52 -10.73
CA ASN A 259 -8.65 -13.57 -9.83
C ASN A 259 -9.68 -14.10 -8.82
N VAL A 260 -10.92 -13.59 -8.85
CA VAL A 260 -12.00 -14.01 -7.97
C VAL A 260 -13.36 -13.77 -8.64
N GLY A 261 -14.30 -14.70 -8.45
CA GLY A 261 -15.62 -14.68 -9.06
C GLY A 261 -16.07 -16.08 -9.51
N VAL A 262 -17.36 -16.25 -9.81
CA VAL A 262 -17.81 -17.48 -10.47
C VAL A 262 -17.51 -17.35 -11.95
N HIS A 263 -16.83 -18.35 -12.52
CA HIS A 263 -16.43 -18.38 -13.93
C HIS A 263 -15.65 -17.13 -14.40
N TYR A 264 -14.81 -16.56 -13.54
CA TYR A 264 -14.07 -15.33 -13.89
C TYR A 264 -13.11 -15.53 -15.07
N GLU A 265 -12.72 -16.77 -15.37
CA GLU A 265 -11.93 -17.17 -16.53
C GLU A 265 -12.65 -16.92 -17.87
N THR A 266 -13.97 -16.75 -17.84
CA THR A 266 -14.80 -16.47 -19.03
C THR A 266 -15.07 -14.98 -19.24
N TRP A 267 -14.58 -14.12 -18.35
CA TRP A 267 -14.85 -12.68 -18.41
C TRP A 267 -13.97 -12.00 -19.46
N ASN A 268 -14.61 -11.36 -20.44
CA ASN A 268 -13.92 -10.64 -21.51
C ASN A 268 -13.16 -9.42 -20.99
N THR A 269 -12.09 -9.06 -21.70
CA THR A 269 -11.33 -7.81 -21.56
C THR A 269 -11.23 -7.10 -22.92
N GLY A 270 -11.15 -5.77 -22.90
CA GLY A 270 -10.96 -4.95 -24.08
C GLY A 270 -12.22 -4.59 -24.86
N VAL A 271 -12.02 -4.00 -26.04
CA VAL A 271 -13.09 -3.36 -26.83
C VAL A 271 -13.99 -4.42 -27.47
N GLY A 272 -15.11 -4.72 -26.82
CA GLY A 272 -16.14 -5.64 -27.32
C GLY A 272 -17.26 -4.96 -28.12
N GLY A 273 -17.28 -3.63 -28.14
CA GLY A 273 -18.30 -2.84 -28.84
C GLY A 273 -19.61 -2.72 -28.06
N PRO A 274 -20.58 -1.94 -28.60
CA PRO A 274 -20.51 -1.27 -29.91
C PRO A 274 -19.52 -0.10 -29.94
N VAL A 275 -19.03 0.20 -31.16
CA VAL A 275 -18.22 1.38 -31.49
C VAL A 275 -19.01 2.22 -32.49
N VAL A 276 -19.51 3.38 -32.08
CA VAL A 276 -20.45 4.18 -32.89
C VAL A 276 -19.95 5.61 -33.07
N LEU A 277 -19.87 6.05 -34.32
CA LEU A 277 -19.59 7.44 -34.68
C LEU A 277 -20.91 8.19 -34.89
N HIS A 278 -21.10 9.29 -34.18
CA HIS A 278 -22.31 10.10 -34.20
C HIS A 278 -22.06 11.47 -34.84
N GLY A 279 -23.13 12.10 -35.32
CA GLY A 279 -23.10 13.49 -35.81
C GLY A 279 -22.64 13.61 -37.26
N LEU A 280 -22.75 12.53 -38.04
CA LEU A 280 -22.61 12.58 -39.49
C LEU A 280 -23.94 13.02 -40.13
N ASN A 281 -23.89 13.47 -41.38
CA ASN A 281 -25.09 13.81 -42.15
C ASN A 281 -26.06 12.61 -42.28
N GLU A 282 -25.50 11.39 -42.36
CA GLU A 282 -26.26 10.13 -42.37
C GLU A 282 -26.77 9.70 -40.97
N GLY A 283 -26.51 10.49 -39.92
CA GLY A 283 -26.86 10.21 -38.55
C GLY A 283 -25.71 9.57 -37.76
N SER A 284 -25.82 8.26 -37.50
CA SER A 284 -24.81 7.51 -36.75
C SER A 284 -24.32 6.31 -37.56
N ARG A 285 -23.01 6.08 -37.55
CA ARG A 285 -22.35 4.96 -38.22
C ARG A 285 -21.81 3.99 -37.18
N ASP A 286 -22.32 2.76 -37.19
CA ASP A 286 -21.77 1.68 -36.35
C ASP A 286 -20.51 1.10 -37.02
N LEU A 287 -19.38 1.21 -36.32
CA LEU A 287 -18.07 0.77 -36.77
C LEU A 287 -17.74 -0.66 -36.29
N THR A 288 -18.59 -1.27 -35.46
CA THR A 288 -18.33 -2.55 -34.78
C THR A 288 -17.98 -3.67 -35.77
N TRP A 289 -18.71 -3.77 -36.88
CA TRP A 289 -18.55 -4.82 -37.88
C TRP A 289 -17.70 -4.40 -39.09
N GLN A 290 -16.90 -3.33 -38.97
CA GLN A 290 -15.92 -2.97 -39.99
C GLN A 290 -14.67 -3.86 -39.90
N THR A 291 -13.75 -3.66 -40.85
CA THR A 291 -12.43 -4.28 -40.80
C THR A 291 -11.57 -3.57 -39.77
N TRP A 292 -11.20 -4.30 -38.72
CA TRP A 292 -10.30 -3.85 -37.68
C TRP A 292 -8.92 -4.49 -37.86
N SER A 293 -7.88 -3.68 -37.67
CA SER A 293 -6.48 -4.10 -37.60
C SER A 293 -6.01 -4.11 -36.15
N TYR A 294 -5.16 -5.07 -35.80
CA TYR A 294 -4.73 -5.29 -34.43
C TYR A 294 -3.21 -5.22 -34.31
N GLN A 295 -2.73 -4.64 -33.21
CA GLN A 295 -1.32 -4.67 -32.83
C GLN A 295 -1.17 -4.92 -31.33
N VAL A 296 -0.50 -6.01 -30.98
CA VAL A 296 -0.19 -6.36 -29.59
C VAL A 296 1.01 -5.55 -29.12
N GLY A 297 0.87 -4.94 -27.94
CA GLY A 297 1.92 -4.17 -27.30
C GLY A 297 2.22 -2.81 -27.93
N LEU A 298 3.20 -2.13 -27.34
CA LEU A 298 3.74 -0.84 -27.81
C LEU A 298 5.01 -1.03 -28.63
N LYS A 299 5.39 -0.05 -29.45
CA LYS A 299 6.62 -0.13 -30.27
C LYS A 299 7.84 -0.21 -29.36
N GLY A 300 7.86 0.55 -28.27
CA GLY A 300 8.92 0.52 -27.27
C GLY A 300 9.05 -0.81 -26.53
N GLU A 301 7.95 -1.57 -26.37
CA GLU A 301 8.02 -2.96 -25.89
C GLU A 301 8.70 -3.87 -26.92
N GLN A 302 8.33 -3.74 -28.21
CA GLN A 302 8.95 -4.53 -29.29
C GLN A 302 10.44 -4.22 -29.47
N MET A 303 10.85 -2.97 -29.21
CA MET A 303 12.25 -2.53 -29.23
C MET A 303 13.00 -2.84 -27.92
N ASN A 304 12.34 -3.41 -26.91
CA ASN A 304 12.89 -3.67 -25.58
C ASN A 304 13.56 -2.43 -24.94
N LEU A 305 12.92 -1.26 -25.02
CA LEU A 305 13.48 0.01 -24.50
C LEU A 305 13.75 -0.01 -22.99
N ASN A 306 13.13 -0.94 -22.27
CA ASN A 306 13.35 -1.19 -20.85
C ASN A 306 14.71 -1.83 -20.54
N SER A 307 15.42 -2.36 -21.54
CA SER A 307 16.75 -2.97 -21.40
C SER A 307 17.87 -2.02 -21.78
N VAL A 308 19.10 -2.27 -21.30
CA VAL A 308 20.28 -1.47 -21.65
C VAL A 308 20.56 -1.52 -23.16
N GLU A 309 20.42 -2.70 -23.76
CA GLU A 309 20.67 -2.95 -25.19
C GLU A 309 19.61 -2.27 -26.06
N GLY A 310 18.32 -2.51 -25.75
CA GLY A 310 17.20 -1.93 -26.51
C GLY A 310 17.10 -0.41 -26.34
N SER A 311 17.49 0.14 -25.18
CA SER A 311 17.54 1.60 -24.99
C SER A 311 18.46 2.32 -26.00
N GLY A 312 19.42 1.62 -26.60
CA GLY A 312 20.29 2.18 -27.65
C GLY A 312 19.66 2.25 -29.04
N SER A 313 18.47 1.70 -29.26
CA SER A 313 17.89 1.52 -30.60
C SER A 313 17.09 2.72 -31.12
N VAL A 314 16.95 3.79 -30.34
CA VAL A 314 16.16 4.98 -30.68
C VAL A 314 16.92 6.26 -30.38
N GLU A 315 16.55 7.33 -31.08
CA GLU A 315 17.04 8.68 -30.80
C GLU A 315 16.23 9.30 -29.67
N TRP A 316 16.88 9.51 -28.52
CA TRP A 316 16.25 10.08 -27.34
C TRP A 316 16.32 11.61 -27.36
N MET A 317 15.21 12.27 -27.06
CA MET A 317 15.16 13.72 -26.85
C MET A 317 15.74 14.07 -25.48
N GLN A 318 16.50 15.16 -25.40
CA GLN A 318 17.18 15.62 -24.18
C GLN A 318 16.84 17.08 -23.84
N GLY A 319 17.07 17.46 -22.58
CA GLY A 319 17.06 18.86 -22.15
C GLY A 319 15.67 19.52 -22.16
N SER A 320 15.63 20.80 -22.51
CA SER A 320 14.41 21.65 -22.42
C SER A 320 13.24 21.19 -23.30
N LEU A 321 13.51 20.39 -24.33
CA LEU A 321 12.49 19.82 -25.22
C LEU A 321 11.57 18.82 -24.50
N ILE A 322 12.05 18.21 -23.41
CA ILE A 322 11.26 17.26 -22.60
C ILE A 322 10.14 18.00 -21.86
N ALA A 323 10.46 19.13 -21.23
CA ALA A 323 9.51 19.91 -20.45
C ALA A 323 8.40 20.56 -21.29
N GLN A 324 8.63 20.74 -22.60
CA GLN A 324 7.69 21.35 -23.53
C GLN A 324 6.67 20.34 -24.12
N LYS A 325 6.89 19.04 -23.95
CA LYS A 325 6.04 17.97 -24.48
C LYS A 325 5.41 17.14 -23.37
N GLN A 326 4.10 17.31 -23.18
CA GLN A 326 3.29 16.52 -22.25
C GLN A 326 2.48 15.42 -22.94
N GLN A 327 2.90 14.97 -24.13
CA GLN A 327 2.14 13.96 -24.88
C GLN A 327 2.06 12.62 -24.14
N PRO A 328 0.91 11.91 -24.24
CA PRO A 328 0.73 10.56 -23.68
C PRO A 328 1.64 9.54 -24.40
N LEU A 329 1.75 8.34 -23.84
CA LEU A 329 2.56 7.23 -24.38
C LEU A 329 4.02 7.63 -24.64
N ALA A 330 4.74 7.87 -23.55
CA ALA A 330 6.12 8.30 -23.61
C ALA A 330 7.02 7.40 -22.79
N TRP A 331 8.20 7.13 -23.33
CA TRP A 331 9.26 6.45 -22.62
C TRP A 331 10.24 7.50 -22.10
N TYR A 332 10.60 7.36 -20.84
CA TYR A 332 11.63 8.14 -20.19
C TYR A 332 12.74 7.23 -19.73
N LYS A 333 13.98 7.71 -19.78
CA LYS A 333 15.09 7.03 -19.12
C LYS A 333 16.00 8.00 -18.40
N ALA A 334 16.65 7.49 -17.36
CA ALA A 334 17.71 8.18 -16.64
C ALA A 334 18.70 7.17 -16.06
N TYR A 335 19.87 7.65 -15.66
CA TYR A 335 20.83 6.89 -14.89
C TYR A 335 20.98 7.47 -13.48
N PHE A 336 21.16 6.58 -12.50
CA PHE A 336 21.36 6.98 -11.11
C PHE A 336 22.39 6.09 -10.39
N GLU A 337 22.94 6.62 -9.31
CA GLU A 337 23.85 5.88 -8.41
C GLU A 337 23.09 5.31 -7.23
N THR A 338 23.54 4.18 -6.70
CA THR A 338 22.86 3.55 -5.57
C THR A 338 23.02 4.40 -4.31
N PRO A 339 21.90 4.77 -3.65
CA PRO A 339 21.97 5.47 -2.37
C PRO A 339 22.76 4.69 -1.32
N SER A 340 23.59 5.40 -0.56
CA SER A 340 24.32 4.85 0.59
C SER A 340 23.40 4.25 1.65
N GLY A 341 23.96 3.43 2.54
CA GLY A 341 23.21 2.77 3.61
C GLY A 341 22.50 1.50 3.15
N ASP A 342 21.78 0.87 4.08
CA ASP A 342 21.11 -0.42 3.90
C ASP A 342 19.58 -0.32 3.95
N GLU A 343 19.03 0.89 4.15
CA GLU A 343 17.59 1.13 4.28
C GLU A 343 16.83 0.74 3.00
N PRO A 344 15.67 0.09 3.07
CA PRO A 344 14.90 -0.22 1.87
C PRO A 344 14.58 1.02 1.02
N LEU A 345 14.51 0.84 -0.29
CA LEU A 345 14.36 1.93 -1.25
C LEU A 345 13.00 1.90 -1.95
N ALA A 346 12.51 3.08 -2.32
CA ALA A 346 11.35 3.26 -3.17
C ALA A 346 11.57 4.41 -4.16
N LEU A 347 10.86 4.38 -5.29
CA LEU A 347 10.70 5.55 -6.16
C LEU A 347 9.45 6.34 -5.77
N ASP A 348 9.59 7.65 -5.64
CA ASP A 348 8.48 8.60 -5.61
C ASP A 348 7.95 8.82 -7.02
N MET A 349 6.77 8.29 -7.32
CA MET A 349 6.11 8.49 -8.61
C MET A 349 4.96 9.50 -8.51
N GLY A 350 4.88 10.27 -7.42
CA GLY A 350 3.77 11.20 -7.16
C GLY A 350 3.63 12.34 -8.18
N SER A 351 4.65 12.59 -9.00
CA SER A 351 4.62 13.56 -10.10
C SER A 351 4.19 12.98 -11.45
N MET A 352 3.95 11.67 -11.53
CA MET A 352 3.66 10.93 -12.75
C MET A 352 2.20 10.51 -12.82
N GLY A 353 1.74 10.02 -13.98
CA GLY A 353 0.36 9.60 -14.22
C GLY A 353 0.15 8.11 -13.99
N LYS A 354 0.35 7.31 -15.05
CA LYS A 354 0.18 5.84 -15.02
C LYS A 354 1.19 5.20 -15.97
N GLY A 355 1.63 4.00 -15.66
CA GLY A 355 2.36 3.17 -16.61
C GLY A 355 3.17 2.10 -15.94
N GLN A 356 4.42 1.93 -16.36
CA GLN A 356 5.30 0.85 -15.88
C GLN A 356 6.72 1.38 -15.65
N VAL A 357 7.43 0.78 -14.70
CA VAL A 357 8.80 1.17 -14.35
C VAL A 357 9.72 -0.04 -14.33
N TRP A 358 10.93 0.15 -14.85
CA TRP A 358 12.02 -0.84 -14.84
C TRP A 358 13.29 -0.24 -14.28
N ILE A 359 14.06 -1.07 -13.58
CA ILE A 359 15.41 -0.78 -13.14
C ILE A 359 16.32 -1.88 -13.65
N ASN A 360 17.34 -1.52 -14.43
CA ASN A 360 18.29 -2.47 -15.03
C ASN A 360 17.59 -3.61 -15.80
N GLY A 361 16.52 -3.29 -16.54
CA GLY A 361 15.68 -4.28 -17.25
C GLY A 361 14.68 -5.05 -16.39
N GLN A 362 14.77 -4.97 -15.06
CA GLN A 362 13.84 -5.63 -14.14
C GLN A 362 12.63 -4.74 -13.86
N SER A 363 11.43 -5.26 -14.12
CA SER A 363 10.19 -4.50 -13.93
C SER A 363 9.84 -4.40 -12.44
N ILE A 364 9.88 -3.19 -11.87
CA ILE A 364 9.43 -2.97 -10.49
C ILE A 364 7.89 -2.90 -10.38
N GLY A 365 7.20 -2.86 -11.53
CA GLY A 365 5.76 -3.05 -11.63
C GLY A 365 5.04 -1.89 -12.30
N ARG A 366 3.71 -1.94 -12.26
CA ARG A 366 2.85 -0.86 -12.73
C ARG A 366 2.89 0.30 -11.74
N TYR A 367 2.74 1.53 -12.20
CA TYR A 367 2.42 2.66 -11.33
C TYR A 367 1.14 3.33 -11.79
N TRP A 368 0.40 3.89 -10.83
CA TRP A 368 -0.78 4.67 -11.12
C TRP A 368 -1.07 5.65 -9.98
N THR A 369 -0.95 6.94 -10.25
CA THR A 369 -1.24 8.04 -9.31
C THR A 369 -2.74 8.35 -9.27
N ALA A 370 -3.58 7.32 -9.23
CA ALA A 370 -5.01 7.46 -8.96
C ALA A 370 -5.22 7.79 -7.48
N TYR A 371 -6.11 8.72 -7.15
CA TYR A 371 -6.34 9.16 -5.78
C TYR A 371 -7.32 8.22 -5.06
N ALA A 372 -6.98 7.88 -3.81
CA ALA A 372 -7.80 7.00 -2.98
C ALA A 372 -9.07 7.73 -2.51
N ASP A 373 -10.21 7.08 -2.73
CA ASP A 373 -11.49 7.43 -2.11
C ASP A 373 -11.78 6.50 -0.92
N GLY A 374 -12.65 6.92 0.00
CA GLY A 374 -13.06 6.13 1.17
C GLY A 374 -13.32 6.97 2.42
N ASP A 375 -13.51 6.28 3.55
CA ASP A 375 -13.72 6.90 4.86
C ASP A 375 -12.51 6.68 5.77
N CYS A 376 -11.55 7.62 5.71
CA CYS A 376 -10.35 7.60 6.54
C CYS A 376 -10.53 8.32 7.88
N LYS A 377 -11.69 8.17 8.52
CA LYS A 377 -11.88 8.61 9.91
C LYS A 377 -11.09 7.71 10.87
N GLY A 378 -10.82 8.23 12.06
CA GLY A 378 -10.21 7.45 13.13
C GLY A 378 -11.03 6.18 13.44
N CYS A 379 -10.34 5.09 13.78
CA CYS A 379 -10.97 3.81 14.10
C CYS A 379 -10.55 3.30 15.48
N SER A 380 -11.31 2.32 16.00
CA SER A 380 -11.02 1.62 17.25
C SER A 380 -10.74 0.13 17.00
N TYR A 381 -9.88 -0.47 17.82
CA TYR A 381 -9.66 -1.91 17.83
C TYR A 381 -10.91 -2.68 18.30
N THR A 382 -11.79 -2.05 19.06
CA THR A 382 -12.96 -2.69 19.66
C THR A 382 -14.06 -2.98 18.64
N GLY A 383 -14.78 -4.10 18.83
CA GLY A 383 -15.89 -4.52 17.97
C GLY A 383 -15.44 -5.15 16.65
N THR A 384 -16.38 -5.80 15.96
CA THR A 384 -16.13 -6.57 14.74
C THR A 384 -15.37 -5.77 13.68
N PHE A 385 -14.28 -6.34 13.17
CA PHE A 385 -13.51 -5.74 12.08
C PHE A 385 -14.11 -6.08 10.71
N ARG A 386 -14.12 -5.09 9.82
CA ARG A 386 -14.39 -5.23 8.38
C ARG A 386 -13.34 -4.41 7.64
N ALA A 387 -13.00 -4.79 6.41
CA ALA A 387 -11.92 -4.14 5.64
C ALA A 387 -12.01 -2.60 5.59
N PRO A 388 -13.19 -1.96 5.45
CA PRO A 388 -13.29 -0.49 5.43
C PRO A 388 -13.11 0.21 6.79
N LYS A 389 -13.04 -0.52 7.91
CA LYS A 389 -13.13 0.07 9.28
C LYS A 389 -11.98 1.03 9.61
N CYS A 390 -10.79 0.77 9.09
CA CYS A 390 -9.55 1.51 9.42
C CYS A 390 -8.80 1.88 8.15
N GLN A 391 -9.48 2.56 7.21
CA GLN A 391 -8.84 3.06 6.00
C GLN A 391 -7.92 4.24 6.31
N ALA A 392 -6.85 4.39 5.51
CA ALA A 392 -5.90 5.49 5.61
C ALA A 392 -5.50 5.97 4.21
N GLY A 393 -5.04 7.22 4.08
CA GLY A 393 -4.54 7.76 2.82
C GLY A 393 -5.61 8.28 1.85
N CYS A 394 -6.85 8.49 2.29
CA CYS A 394 -7.90 9.10 1.46
C CYS A 394 -7.46 10.50 0.98
N GLY A 395 -7.76 10.83 -0.28
CA GLY A 395 -7.33 12.09 -0.90
C GLY A 395 -5.84 12.15 -1.22
N GLN A 396 -5.10 11.04 -1.08
CA GLN A 396 -3.71 10.87 -1.56
C GLN A 396 -3.67 9.84 -2.69
N PRO A 397 -2.59 9.77 -3.48
CA PRO A 397 -2.39 8.67 -4.42
C PRO A 397 -2.52 7.31 -3.73
N THR A 398 -3.31 6.40 -4.31
CA THR A 398 -3.50 5.00 -3.87
C THR A 398 -2.18 4.29 -3.66
N GLN A 399 -1.18 4.60 -4.48
CA GLN A 399 0.22 4.27 -4.24
C GLN A 399 1.14 5.36 -4.80
N ARG A 400 1.96 5.95 -3.94
CA ARG A 400 2.98 6.95 -4.31
C ARG A 400 4.39 6.35 -4.43
N TRP A 401 4.70 5.41 -3.53
CA TRP A 401 6.04 4.85 -3.37
C TRP A 401 6.10 3.44 -3.98
N TYR A 402 7.05 3.22 -4.87
CA TYR A 402 7.22 1.97 -5.60
C TYR A 402 8.53 1.30 -5.21
N HIS A 403 8.44 0.13 -4.59
CA HIS A 403 9.57 -0.58 -4.00
C HIS A 403 10.67 -0.88 -5.03
N VAL A 404 11.91 -0.51 -4.69
CA VAL A 404 13.13 -0.83 -5.42
C VAL A 404 13.98 -1.80 -4.59
N PRO A 405 14.05 -3.08 -4.96
CA PRO A 405 14.92 -4.04 -4.28
C PRO A 405 16.39 -3.64 -4.43
N ARG A 406 17.10 -3.47 -3.30
CA ARG A 406 18.53 -3.14 -3.31
C ARG A 406 19.39 -4.14 -4.10
N SER A 407 19.00 -5.42 -4.08
CA SER A 407 19.68 -6.48 -4.83
C SER A 407 19.60 -6.34 -6.34
N TRP A 408 18.72 -5.47 -6.87
CA TRP A 408 18.64 -5.20 -8.32
C TRP A 408 19.55 -4.05 -8.75
N LEU A 409 20.22 -3.41 -7.79
CA LEU A 409 21.05 -2.24 -8.03
C LEU A 409 22.53 -2.62 -8.15
N GLN A 410 23.21 -1.94 -9.07
CA GLN A 410 24.65 -1.87 -9.19
C GLN A 410 25.18 -0.68 -8.39
N PRO A 411 26.47 -0.63 -8.01
CA PRO A 411 27.01 0.51 -7.28
C PRO A 411 26.80 1.86 -7.99
N SER A 412 26.88 1.88 -9.31
CA SER A 412 26.70 3.08 -10.15
C SER A 412 26.02 2.73 -11.48
N ARG A 413 25.59 3.75 -12.22
CA ARG A 413 25.01 3.64 -13.57
C ARG A 413 23.81 2.68 -13.66
N ASN A 414 22.91 2.72 -12.68
CA ASN A 414 21.64 2.01 -12.77
C ASN A 414 20.74 2.68 -13.81
N LEU A 415 20.23 1.91 -14.76
CA LEU A 415 19.29 2.39 -15.76
C LEU A 415 17.87 2.36 -15.17
N LEU A 416 17.23 3.52 -15.09
CA LEU A 416 15.80 3.66 -14.80
C LEU A 416 15.06 3.93 -16.11
N VAL A 417 14.03 3.12 -16.40
CA VAL A 417 13.12 3.34 -17.54
C VAL A 417 11.70 3.46 -17.03
N VAL A 418 10.96 4.45 -17.51
CA VAL A 418 9.56 4.71 -17.16
C VAL A 418 8.75 4.83 -18.44
N LEU A 419 7.71 4.02 -18.58
CA LEU A 419 6.65 4.22 -19.56
C LEU A 419 5.56 5.07 -18.90
N GLU A 420 5.27 6.25 -19.43
CA GLU A 420 4.18 7.14 -19.02
C GLU A 420 3.04 7.08 -20.05
N GLU A 421 1.90 6.55 -19.60
CA GLU A 421 0.73 6.24 -20.41
C GLU A 421 -0.16 7.48 -20.64
N LEU A 422 -0.39 8.29 -19.60
CA LEU A 422 -1.41 9.35 -19.62
C LEU A 422 -0.87 10.70 -20.09
N GLY A 423 0.44 10.90 -20.02
CA GLY A 423 1.06 12.20 -20.27
C GLY A 423 0.87 13.17 -19.08
N GLY A 424 1.42 14.38 -19.19
CA GLY A 424 1.35 15.40 -18.12
C GLY A 424 2.21 15.13 -16.88
N GLY A 425 2.84 13.97 -16.76
CA GLY A 425 3.79 13.64 -15.70
C GLY A 425 5.11 14.43 -15.81
N ASP A 426 5.66 14.80 -14.66
CA ASP A 426 6.93 15.52 -14.55
C ASP A 426 8.04 14.57 -14.03
N SER A 427 8.83 14.04 -14.97
CA SER A 427 9.89 13.08 -14.66
C SER A 427 11.01 13.69 -13.82
N SER A 428 11.23 15.01 -13.88
CA SER A 428 12.26 15.70 -13.10
C SER A 428 12.05 15.63 -11.59
N LYS A 429 10.81 15.32 -11.16
CA LYS A 429 10.42 15.17 -9.76
C LYS A 429 10.43 13.73 -9.26
N ILE A 430 10.68 12.75 -10.13
CA ILE A 430 10.88 11.36 -9.71
C ILE A 430 12.16 11.32 -8.87
N ALA A 431 12.08 10.71 -7.69
CA ALA A 431 13.18 10.65 -6.75
C ALA A 431 13.22 9.30 -6.03
N LEU A 432 14.42 8.87 -5.66
CA LEU A 432 14.58 7.77 -4.71
C LEU A 432 14.33 8.24 -3.28
N ALA A 433 13.69 7.38 -2.51
CA ALA A 433 13.50 7.56 -1.08
C ALA A 433 13.93 6.34 -0.29
N LYS A 434 14.49 6.59 0.88
CA LYS A 434 14.87 5.60 1.88
C LYS A 434 13.74 5.45 2.88
N ARG A 435 13.30 4.21 3.11
CA ARG A 435 12.32 3.89 4.14
C ARG A 435 13.02 3.67 5.48
N SER A 436 12.76 4.53 6.45
CA SER A 436 13.35 4.41 7.79
C SER A 436 12.40 4.85 8.90
N VAL A 437 12.73 4.50 10.13
CA VAL A 437 11.98 4.91 11.32
C VAL A 437 12.22 6.40 11.57
N SER A 438 11.14 7.19 11.69
CA SER A 438 11.20 8.60 12.03
C SER A 438 10.98 8.85 13.51
N SER A 439 10.02 8.15 14.12
CA SER A 439 9.77 8.20 15.55
C SER A 439 9.34 6.85 16.10
N VAL A 440 9.57 6.66 17.39
CA VAL A 440 9.12 5.49 18.15
C VAL A 440 8.33 5.95 19.36
N CYS A 441 7.28 5.20 19.66
CA CYS A 441 6.39 5.48 20.77
C CYS A 441 6.29 4.29 21.71
N ALA A 442 5.91 4.54 22.96
CA ALA A 442 5.41 3.52 23.87
C ALA A 442 4.24 4.10 24.65
N ASP A 443 3.23 3.28 24.95
CA ASP A 443 2.12 3.60 25.86
C ASP A 443 1.88 2.38 26.74
N VAL A 444 2.58 2.33 27.87
CA VAL A 444 2.67 1.13 28.72
C VAL A 444 2.13 1.44 30.11
N SER A 445 1.23 0.59 30.58
CA SER A 445 0.67 0.69 31.93
C SER A 445 1.63 0.17 33.00
N GLU A 446 1.55 0.73 34.22
CA GLU A 446 2.41 0.32 35.34
C GLU A 446 2.14 -1.13 35.82
N ASP A 447 0.96 -1.67 35.51
CA ASP A 447 0.55 -3.04 35.76
C ASP A 447 0.84 -4.00 34.59
N HIS A 448 1.49 -3.53 33.52
CA HIS A 448 1.80 -4.38 32.36
C HIS A 448 2.71 -5.56 32.76
N PRO A 449 2.34 -6.81 32.43
CA PRO A 449 3.12 -8.00 32.81
C PRO A 449 4.50 -8.02 32.15
N ASN A 450 5.56 -8.25 32.93
CA ASN A 450 6.95 -8.25 32.44
C ASN A 450 7.56 -9.66 32.49
N ILE A 451 7.58 -10.37 31.35
CA ILE A 451 7.99 -11.79 31.30
C ILE A 451 9.27 -11.94 30.49
N LYS A 452 10.39 -12.29 31.14
CA LYS A 452 11.66 -12.57 30.46
C LYS A 452 12.15 -14.03 30.53
N LYS A 453 11.75 -14.83 31.52
CA LYS A 453 12.11 -16.25 31.63
C LYS A 453 11.08 -16.98 32.48
N TRP A 454 10.41 -17.97 31.90
CA TRP A 454 9.83 -19.08 32.66
C TRP A 454 10.72 -20.29 32.39
N GLN A 455 11.74 -20.49 33.23
CA GLN A 455 12.15 -21.86 33.50
C GLN A 455 11.06 -22.40 34.42
N ILE A 456 10.37 -23.44 33.96
CA ILE A 456 9.40 -24.20 34.75
C ILE A 456 10.23 -24.95 35.79
N GLU A 457 10.56 -24.29 36.90
CA GLU A 457 11.04 -24.94 38.11
C GLU A 457 11.01 -23.94 39.27
N SER A 458 10.37 -24.37 40.36
CA SER A 458 10.19 -23.72 41.66
C SER A 458 9.07 -22.68 41.80
N TYR A 459 8.11 -23.07 42.64
CA TYR A 459 7.27 -22.17 43.44
C TYR A 459 8.18 -21.23 44.24
N GLY A 460 8.40 -20.01 43.72
CA GLY A 460 9.18 -18.96 44.34
C GLY A 460 8.55 -17.60 44.08
N GLU A 461 8.68 -16.70 45.04
CA GLU A 461 7.96 -15.43 45.23
C GLU A 461 7.70 -14.59 43.96
N ARG A 462 6.55 -13.88 43.98
CA ARG A 462 6.24 -12.77 43.06
C ARG A 462 7.32 -11.69 43.20
N GLU A 463 8.44 -11.80 42.48
CA GLU A 463 9.20 -10.61 42.11
C GLU A 463 8.29 -9.81 41.18
N HIS A 464 7.57 -8.83 41.73
CA HIS A 464 6.88 -7.79 40.96
C HIS A 464 7.92 -6.99 40.17
N ARG A 465 8.37 -7.53 39.03
CA ARG A 465 9.29 -6.84 38.14
C ARG A 465 8.51 -5.71 37.47
N ARG A 466 8.77 -4.49 37.94
CA ARG A 466 8.18 -3.22 37.47
C ARG A 466 8.07 -3.23 35.94
N ALA A 467 6.91 -2.80 35.42
CA ALA A 467 6.70 -2.58 34.00
C ALA A 467 7.79 -1.65 33.44
N LYS A 468 8.12 -1.78 32.15
CA LYS A 468 9.21 -1.02 31.53
C LYS A 468 8.77 -0.47 30.19
N VAL A 469 9.13 0.79 29.95
CA VAL A 469 9.13 1.37 28.62
C VAL A 469 10.36 0.88 27.89
N HIS A 470 10.15 0.37 26.67
CA HIS A 470 11.20 -0.05 25.75
C HIS A 470 11.12 0.81 24.49
N LEU A 471 12.17 1.56 24.18
CA LEU A 471 12.31 2.32 22.94
C LEU A 471 13.55 1.86 22.20
N ARG A 472 13.44 1.75 20.87
CA ARG A 472 14.53 1.34 19.99
C ARG A 472 14.37 1.95 18.61
N CYS A 473 15.32 2.80 18.22
CA CYS A 473 15.45 3.31 16.86
C CYS A 473 16.04 2.24 15.92
N ALA A 474 16.00 2.50 14.61
CA ALA A 474 16.54 1.58 13.61
C ALA A 474 18.07 1.41 13.75
N HIS A 475 18.64 0.44 13.03
CA HIS A 475 20.09 0.30 12.95
C HIS A 475 20.73 1.59 12.40
N GLY A 476 21.87 2.02 12.94
CA GLY A 476 22.52 3.29 12.56
C GLY A 476 21.84 4.57 13.10
N GLN A 477 20.70 4.47 13.79
CA GLN A 477 20.02 5.62 14.40
C GLN A 477 20.13 5.65 15.92
N SER A 478 20.02 6.85 16.49
CA SER A 478 19.86 7.11 17.92
C SER A 478 18.62 7.96 18.20
N ILE A 479 18.11 7.88 19.42
CA ILE A 479 17.07 8.78 19.90
C ILE A 479 17.68 10.19 20.00
N SER A 480 17.22 11.11 19.17
CA SER A 480 17.75 12.49 19.12
C SER A 480 16.95 13.48 19.94
N ALA A 481 15.65 13.22 20.13
CA ALA A 481 14.78 14.07 20.95
C ALA A 481 13.63 13.27 21.54
N ILE A 482 13.06 13.77 22.63
CA ILE A 482 11.75 13.34 23.15
C ILE A 482 10.73 14.40 22.73
N ARG A 483 9.75 14.02 21.91
CA ARG A 483 8.70 14.94 21.45
C ARG A 483 7.58 15.06 22.47
N PHE A 484 7.25 13.95 23.14
CA PHE A 484 6.21 13.88 24.16
C PHE A 484 6.59 12.87 25.23
N ALA A 485 6.23 13.15 26.48
CA ALA A 485 6.34 12.19 27.58
C ALA A 485 5.31 12.51 28.67
N SER A 486 4.61 11.50 29.16
CA SER A 486 3.69 11.63 30.29
C SER A 486 3.61 10.33 31.08
N PHE A 487 3.94 10.40 32.38
CA PHE A 487 3.58 9.41 33.39
C PHE A 487 2.32 9.89 34.12
N GLY A 488 1.22 9.14 33.98
CA GLY A 488 -0.08 9.52 34.53
C GLY A 488 -1.22 8.89 33.72
N THR A 489 -2.18 9.71 33.25
CA THR A 489 -3.34 9.25 32.45
C THR A 489 -3.34 9.83 31.03
N PRO A 490 -2.28 9.65 30.22
CA PRO A 490 -2.20 10.22 28.88
C PRO A 490 -3.36 9.74 27.99
N VAL A 491 -3.69 10.54 26.97
CA VAL A 491 -4.70 10.21 25.96
C VAL A 491 -4.11 10.35 24.56
N GLY A 492 -4.82 9.84 23.55
CA GLY A 492 -4.38 9.85 22.16
C GLY A 492 -3.57 8.60 21.78
N THR A 493 -2.91 8.67 20.63
CA THR A 493 -2.12 7.58 20.05
C THR A 493 -0.77 8.10 19.56
N CYS A 494 0.16 7.21 19.21
CA CYS A 494 1.49 7.57 18.73
C CYS A 494 1.43 8.63 17.62
N GLY A 495 2.15 9.74 17.78
CA GLY A 495 2.13 10.90 16.88
C GLY A 495 1.14 12.01 17.29
N ASN A 496 0.19 11.70 18.18
CA ASN A 496 -0.89 12.60 18.64
C ASN A 496 -1.20 12.40 20.14
N PHE A 497 -0.20 12.08 20.96
CA PHE A 497 -0.39 11.96 22.41
C PHE A 497 -0.68 13.31 23.06
N GLN A 498 -1.49 13.29 24.10
CA GLN A 498 -1.80 14.45 24.93
C GLN A 498 -1.72 14.09 26.41
N GLN A 499 -1.42 15.08 27.25
CA GLN A 499 -1.53 14.91 28.70
C GLN A 499 -3.01 14.69 29.07
N GLY A 500 -3.26 13.80 30.02
CA GLY A 500 -4.59 13.68 30.61
C GLY A 500 -4.72 14.46 31.91
N GLY A 501 -5.79 14.17 32.66
CA GLY A 501 -6.07 14.82 33.95
C GLY A 501 -5.04 14.52 35.04
N CYS A 502 -4.17 13.52 34.86
CA CYS A 502 -3.04 13.21 35.72
C CYS A 502 -1.75 13.17 34.90
N HIS A 503 -0.72 13.88 35.37
CA HIS A 503 0.57 13.97 34.71
C HIS A 503 1.67 14.32 35.72
N SER A 504 2.80 13.61 35.68
CA SER A 504 4.02 14.00 36.40
C SER A 504 4.84 15.00 35.58
N ALA A 505 5.09 16.19 36.14
CA ALA A 505 5.91 17.22 35.49
C ALA A 505 7.36 16.78 35.18
N SER A 506 7.87 15.75 35.85
CA SER A 506 9.23 15.24 35.60
C SER A 506 9.32 14.27 34.41
N SER A 507 8.17 13.86 33.84
CA SER A 507 8.09 12.82 32.79
C SER A 507 9.04 13.06 31.63
N HIS A 508 9.10 14.31 31.14
CA HIS A 508 9.92 14.69 30.01
C HIS A 508 11.41 14.62 30.34
N ALA A 509 11.84 15.33 31.39
CA ALA A 509 13.24 15.40 31.81
C ALA A 509 13.83 14.01 32.14
N VAL A 510 13.04 13.10 32.71
CA VAL A 510 13.47 11.73 33.01
C VAL A 510 13.79 10.95 31.74
N LEU A 511 12.93 11.03 30.72
CA LEU A 511 13.14 10.30 29.47
C LEU A 511 14.21 10.94 28.60
N GLU A 512 14.29 12.27 28.55
CA GLU A 512 15.40 12.96 27.85
C GLU A 512 16.75 12.51 28.40
N LYS A 513 16.93 12.61 29.72
CA LYS A 513 18.17 12.26 30.40
C LYS A 513 18.58 10.79 30.19
N ARG A 514 17.60 9.88 30.08
CA ARG A 514 17.87 8.44 30.00
C ARG A 514 17.93 7.89 28.58
N CYS A 515 17.32 8.56 27.60
CA CYS A 515 17.12 7.99 26.27
C CYS A 515 17.89 8.71 25.16
N ILE A 516 18.10 10.03 25.24
CA ILE A 516 18.76 10.78 24.17
C ILE A 516 20.20 10.29 23.97
N GLY A 517 20.63 10.17 22.71
CA GLY A 517 21.94 9.64 22.31
C GLY A 517 22.03 8.12 22.29
N LEU A 518 21.02 7.40 22.78
CA LEU A 518 20.99 5.94 22.77
C LEU A 518 20.15 5.43 21.62
N GLN A 519 20.63 4.37 20.94
CA GLN A 519 19.80 3.61 20.00
C GLN A 519 18.66 2.88 20.71
N ARG A 520 18.90 2.42 21.95
CA ARG A 520 17.95 1.65 22.74
C ARG A 520 17.85 2.20 24.16
N CYS A 521 16.65 2.53 24.58
CA CYS A 521 16.35 3.05 25.92
C CYS A 521 15.38 2.12 26.66
N VAL A 522 15.63 1.91 27.95
CA VAL A 522 14.73 1.15 28.82
C VAL A 522 14.55 1.90 30.13
N VAL A 523 13.30 2.21 30.47
CA VAL A 523 12.97 2.96 31.69
C VAL A 523 11.90 2.20 32.47
N ALA A 524 12.16 1.91 33.74
CA ALA A 524 11.18 1.26 34.60
C ALA A 524 10.09 2.24 35.02
N ILE A 525 8.84 1.78 34.95
CA ILE A 525 7.65 2.55 35.32
C ILE A 525 7.49 2.44 36.83
N SER A 526 7.75 3.55 37.52
CA SER A 526 7.52 3.66 38.96
C SER A 526 7.55 5.11 39.41
N PRO A 527 6.76 5.49 40.43
CA PRO A 527 6.81 6.80 41.07
C PRO A 527 8.24 7.32 41.34
N ASP A 528 9.12 6.46 41.87
CA ASP A 528 10.52 6.82 42.19
C ASP A 528 11.30 7.37 40.99
N ASN A 529 11.03 6.86 39.78
CA ASN A 529 11.73 7.29 38.57
C ASN A 529 11.14 8.59 38.00
N PHE A 530 9.87 8.87 38.30
CA PHE A 530 9.09 9.97 37.72
C PHE A 530 8.68 11.00 38.78
N GLY A 531 9.51 11.20 39.80
CA GLY A 531 9.37 12.30 40.76
C GLY A 531 8.18 12.20 41.71
N GLY A 532 7.63 11.00 41.92
CA GLY A 532 6.49 10.74 42.81
C GLY A 532 5.28 10.13 42.09
N ASP A 533 4.23 9.84 42.85
CA ASP A 533 2.95 9.37 42.31
C ASP A 533 2.08 10.59 41.96
N PRO A 534 1.85 10.90 40.66
CA PRO A 534 1.06 12.05 40.26
C PRO A 534 -0.44 11.89 40.51
N CYS A 535 -0.94 10.67 40.71
CA CYS A 535 -2.35 10.40 41.00
C CYS A 535 -2.51 9.08 41.79
N PRO A 536 -2.54 9.15 43.13
CA PRO A 536 -2.78 7.99 43.97
C PRO A 536 -4.10 7.27 43.62
N SER A 537 -4.08 5.94 43.71
CA SER A 537 -5.24 5.06 43.45
C SER A 537 -5.76 5.04 42.00
N VAL A 538 -5.06 5.68 41.08
CA VAL A 538 -5.32 5.60 39.63
C VAL A 538 -4.19 4.77 39.01
N THR A 539 -4.51 3.84 38.10
CA THR A 539 -3.47 3.13 37.36
C THR A 539 -2.80 4.09 36.37
N LYS A 540 -1.48 4.27 36.51
CA LYS A 540 -0.71 5.17 35.64
C LYS A 540 -0.15 4.43 34.43
N ARG A 541 0.05 5.17 33.36
CA ARG A 541 0.74 4.75 32.14
C ARG A 541 1.88 5.70 31.83
N VAL A 542 2.92 5.20 31.17
CA VAL A 542 3.93 6.04 30.53
C VAL A 542 3.67 6.05 29.03
N ALA A 543 3.24 7.20 28.52
CA ALA A 543 3.21 7.48 27.09
C ALA A 543 4.42 8.33 26.70
N VAL A 544 5.14 7.94 25.66
CA VAL A 544 6.31 8.66 25.14
C VAL A 544 6.32 8.60 23.62
N GLU A 545 6.76 9.69 22.99
CA GLU A 545 7.13 9.75 21.58
C GLU A 545 8.57 10.28 21.50
N ALA A 546 9.46 9.49 20.91
CA ALA A 546 10.87 9.78 20.73
C ALA A 546 11.20 9.87 19.24
N VAL A 547 11.99 10.88 18.85
CA VAL A 547 12.45 11.09 17.47
C VAL A 547 13.73 10.28 17.25
N CYS A 548 13.79 9.58 16.12
CA CYS A 548 14.96 8.82 15.69
C CYS A 548 15.64 9.55 14.54
N SER A 549 16.96 9.70 14.62
CA SER A 549 17.78 10.25 13.53
C SER A 549 19.07 9.45 13.41
N PRO A 550 19.79 9.57 12.27
CA PRO A 550 21.13 9.00 12.15
C PRO A 550 22.00 9.36 13.36
N ALA A 551 22.73 8.40 13.89
CA ALA A 551 23.67 8.64 14.98
C ALA A 551 24.78 9.59 14.50
N ALA A 552 25.09 10.59 15.32
CA ALA A 552 26.15 11.58 15.04
C ALA A 552 27.55 10.98 15.17
#